data_AF-A0A432SQU6-F1
#
_entry.id   AF-A0A432SQU6-F1
#
_cell.length_a   1.000
_cell.length_b   1.000
_cell.length_c   1.000
_cell.angle_alpha   90.00
_cell.angle_beta   90.00
_cell.angle_gamma   90.00
#
_symmetry.space_group_name_H-M   'P 1'
#
loop_
_entity.id
_entity.type
_entity.pdbx_description
1 polymer ?
#
loop_
_entity_poly.entity_id
_entity_poly.type
_entity_poly.pdbx_seq_one_letter_code
_entity_poly.pdbx_strand_id
1 'polypeptide(L)'
;MKILFPLLIIVAIFQGCGNSSNESSTNIDNNQKEIKHEDKLQKTVYPKRIHSNDTVSLEYTQNSVISYKWYDQHGNFLGDSSKIDWIAPTTPGEYHIKVVTIDKEGEKTTDIIVLKVVSNDDKSTDKQPLTPSTKVNIPIHSFDDIKAFLLASKQGDIKEATYICLGDSTRAKSVLNSQIYFYAIKDELNKYNIKSILEARRGHMLKQFLDESEHPTLGDVIDDIPSDGSSTLLELSLGVNDLFSFRDSVSYDEFKLNESYFKKRIKGRLIEAINKIKEYKPKTSIFLVTPNPTRDWENGTTLMVNIYKEVAREKNLPLANFAHDRMKNGQTTEDGEFDGWYRDWIHFTDRGLNELSDYILSKILPD
;
A
#
# COMPACT_ATOMS: atom_id res chain seq x y z
N MET A 1 8.98 -65.75 -13.33
CA MET A 1 7.82 -66.63 -13.12
C MET A 1 6.90 -65.94 -12.11
N LYS A 2 5.61 -65.80 -12.43
CA LYS A 2 4.67 -64.82 -11.85
C LYS A 2 4.53 -64.92 -10.33
N ILE A 3 4.63 -63.78 -9.63
CA ILE A 3 4.17 -63.59 -8.25
C ILE A 3 2.84 -62.83 -8.34
N LEU A 4 1.75 -63.47 -7.92
CA LEU A 4 0.42 -62.88 -7.77
C LEU A 4 0.06 -62.92 -6.28
N PHE A 5 -0.15 -61.74 -5.68
CA PHE A 5 -0.75 -61.60 -4.35
C PHE A 5 -2.29 -61.59 -4.49
N PRO A 6 -3.05 -62.25 -3.59
CA PRO A 6 -4.50 -62.12 -3.58
C PRO A 6 -4.95 -60.90 -2.79
N LEU A 7 -5.95 -60.22 -3.36
CA LEU A 7 -6.70 -59.10 -2.81
C LEU A 7 -7.66 -59.60 -1.71
N LEU A 8 -7.61 -59.00 -0.51
CA LEU A 8 -8.54 -59.29 0.59
C LEU A 8 -9.63 -58.21 0.61
N ILE A 9 -10.88 -58.58 0.32
CA ILE A 9 -12.07 -57.74 0.48
C ILE A 9 -12.74 -58.14 1.80
N ILE A 10 -12.85 -57.21 2.74
CA ILE A 10 -13.65 -57.37 3.95
C ILE A 10 -14.89 -56.49 3.82
N VAL A 11 -16.04 -57.15 3.67
CA VAL A 11 -17.38 -56.57 3.85
C VAL A 11 -17.92 -57.16 5.15
N ALA A 12 -18.25 -56.30 6.12
CA ALA A 12 -19.03 -56.69 7.28
C ALA A 12 -20.20 -55.72 7.43
N ILE A 13 -21.40 -56.22 7.14
CA ILE A 13 -22.69 -55.61 7.41
C ILE A 13 -23.15 -56.17 8.75
N PHE A 14 -23.53 -55.32 9.70
CA PHE A 14 -24.45 -55.68 10.77
C PHE A 14 -25.52 -54.61 10.89
N GLN A 15 -26.73 -54.97 10.46
CA GLN A 15 -27.98 -54.34 10.86
C GLN A 15 -28.43 -54.99 12.17
N GLY A 16 -28.75 -54.17 13.16
CA GLY A 16 -29.52 -54.54 14.34
C GLY A 16 -30.62 -53.51 14.56
N CYS A 17 -31.85 -53.89 14.21
CA CYS A 17 -33.06 -53.12 14.41
C CYS A 17 -33.48 -53.06 15.89
N GLY A 18 -34.19 -51.98 16.26
CA GLY A 18 -35.18 -52.04 17.34
C GLY A 18 -35.45 -50.73 18.07
N ASN A 19 -36.39 -49.94 17.56
CA ASN A 19 -37.47 -49.16 18.22
C ASN A 19 -37.42 -48.94 19.74
N SER A 20 -37.95 -47.88 20.35
CA SER A 20 -38.66 -46.64 19.99
C SER A 20 -39.16 -46.07 21.33
N SER A 21 -39.03 -44.78 21.61
CA SER A 21 -40.05 -44.00 22.34
C SER A 21 -39.60 -42.55 22.51
N ASN A 22 -40.49 -41.66 22.08
CA ASN A 22 -40.48 -40.22 22.33
C ASN A 22 -40.34 -39.90 23.82
N GLU A 23 -39.58 -38.86 24.16
CA GLU A 23 -40.00 -37.86 25.16
C GLU A 23 -39.14 -36.59 25.08
N SER A 24 -39.83 -35.48 24.75
CA SER A 24 -39.62 -34.10 25.22
C SER A 24 -38.18 -33.64 25.54
N SER A 25 -37.47 -33.10 24.54
CA SER A 25 -36.35 -32.18 24.78
C SER A 25 -36.76 -30.74 24.46
N THR A 26 -36.73 -29.91 25.49
CA THR A 26 -36.92 -28.47 25.46
C THR A 26 -36.04 -27.78 24.42
N ASN A 27 -36.69 -27.00 23.58
CA ASN A 27 -36.11 -26.02 22.68
C ASN A 27 -35.33 -24.98 23.51
N ILE A 28 -34.00 -25.00 23.44
CA ILE A 28 -33.15 -23.83 23.74
C ILE A 28 -32.39 -23.55 22.45
N ASP A 29 -32.94 -22.59 21.72
CA ASP A 29 -32.42 -22.05 20.48
C ASP A 29 -31.17 -21.22 20.80
N ASN A 30 -29.99 -21.85 20.78
CA ASN A 30 -28.68 -21.19 20.91
C ASN A 30 -28.19 -20.68 19.54
N ASN A 31 -29.08 -20.04 18.77
CA ASN A 31 -28.69 -19.22 17.63
C ASN A 31 -28.44 -17.79 18.09
N GLN A 32 -27.37 -17.59 18.87
CA GLN A 32 -26.79 -16.27 19.00
C GLN A 32 -26.02 -15.98 17.70
N LYS A 33 -26.79 -15.46 16.73
CA LYS A 33 -26.30 -14.94 15.47
C LYS A 33 -25.32 -13.81 15.79
N GLU A 34 -24.03 -14.08 15.64
CA GLU A 34 -22.96 -13.08 15.74
C GLU A 34 -23.15 -12.08 14.59
N ILE A 35 -23.94 -11.04 14.82
CA ILE A 35 -24.05 -9.90 13.92
C ILE A 35 -22.79 -9.07 14.15
N LYS A 36 -21.76 -9.32 13.34
CA LYS A 36 -20.60 -8.42 13.24
C LYS A 36 -21.07 -7.14 12.58
N HIS A 37 -21.40 -6.14 13.37
CA HIS A 37 -21.46 -4.76 12.91
C HIS A 37 -20.03 -4.35 12.54
N GLU A 38 -19.71 -4.34 11.24
CA GLU A 38 -18.49 -3.70 10.72
C GLU A 38 -18.65 -2.17 10.81
N ASP A 39 -18.60 -1.64 12.03
CA ASP A 39 -18.47 -0.21 12.24
C ASP A 39 -17.05 0.22 11.86
N LYS A 40 -16.96 1.17 10.93
CA LYS A 40 -15.69 1.71 10.44
C LYS A 40 -14.97 2.42 11.58
N LEU A 41 -13.86 1.83 12.00
CA LEU A 41 -12.87 2.43 12.88
C LEU A 41 -12.20 3.61 12.17
N GLN A 42 -12.17 4.78 12.79
CA GLN A 42 -11.36 5.89 12.33
C GLN A 42 -10.37 6.30 13.42
N LYS A 43 -9.09 6.20 13.07
CA LYS A 43 -7.95 6.56 13.92
C LYS A 43 -7.17 7.66 13.21
N THR A 44 -7.11 8.84 13.82
CA THR A 44 -6.37 9.97 13.28
C THR A 44 -5.19 10.25 14.21
N VAL A 45 -3.97 10.14 13.69
CA VAL A 45 -2.74 10.36 14.46
C VAL A 45 -1.81 11.26 13.67
N TYR A 46 -1.68 12.51 14.10
CA TYR A 46 -0.73 13.46 13.52
C TYR A 46 -0.06 14.28 14.62
N PRO A 47 1.28 14.38 14.67
CA PRO A 47 2.30 13.63 13.91
C PRO A 47 2.66 12.27 14.58
N LYS A 48 3.14 11.27 13.80
CA LYS A 48 3.64 9.99 14.34
C LYS A 48 5.01 10.08 15.02
N ARG A 49 5.78 11.15 14.75
CA ARG A 49 7.07 11.46 15.39
C ARG A 49 6.92 12.67 16.29
N ILE A 50 7.16 12.47 17.59
CA ILE A 50 6.86 13.45 18.63
C ILE A 50 8.13 13.72 19.43
N HIS A 51 8.46 14.97 19.73
CA HIS A 51 9.62 15.25 20.57
C HIS A 51 9.29 15.00 22.05
N SER A 52 10.33 14.81 22.85
CA SER A 52 10.17 14.57 24.28
C SER A 52 9.47 15.76 24.97
N ASN A 53 8.39 15.48 25.71
CA ASN A 53 7.45 16.47 26.31
C ASN A 53 6.53 17.23 25.35
N ASP A 54 6.50 16.91 24.06
CA ASP A 54 5.48 17.48 23.18
C ASP A 54 4.08 16.96 23.55
N THR A 55 3.08 17.82 23.35
CA THR A 55 1.67 17.45 23.44
C THR A 55 1.12 17.14 22.05
N VAL A 56 0.48 15.98 21.88
CA VAL A 56 -0.22 15.58 20.65
C VAL A 56 -1.69 15.33 20.96
N SER A 57 -2.59 15.76 20.07
CA SER A 57 -4.00 15.40 20.17
C SER A 57 -4.24 14.05 19.50
N LEU A 58 -4.82 13.11 20.25
CA LEU A 58 -5.22 11.80 19.77
C LEU A 58 -6.73 11.75 19.63
N GLU A 59 -7.22 11.19 18.53
CA GLU A 59 -8.65 11.01 18.29
C GLU A 59 -8.94 9.59 17.83
N TYR A 60 -9.88 8.94 18.53
CA TYR A 60 -10.37 7.61 18.22
C TYR A 60 -11.90 7.66 18.16
N THR A 61 -12.46 7.32 17.00
CA THR A 61 -13.92 7.33 16.82
C THR A 61 -14.39 5.98 16.30
N GLN A 62 -15.45 5.49 16.94
CA GLN A 62 -16.16 4.27 16.59
C GLN A 62 -17.65 4.53 16.80
N ASN A 63 -18.48 4.11 15.85
CA ASN A 63 -19.93 4.24 16.00
C ASN A 63 -20.39 3.42 17.22
N SER A 64 -21.44 3.89 17.89
CA SER A 64 -22.05 3.20 19.05
C SER A 64 -21.21 3.17 20.35
N VAL A 65 -20.02 3.77 20.39
CA VAL A 65 -19.24 3.93 21.63
C VAL A 65 -19.82 5.02 22.53
N ILE A 66 -19.96 4.72 23.82
CA ILE A 66 -20.44 5.68 24.82
C ILE A 66 -19.38 6.10 25.84
N SER A 67 -18.27 5.37 25.95
CA SER A 67 -17.16 5.76 26.83
C SER A 67 -15.80 5.30 26.30
N TYR A 68 -14.77 6.08 26.63
CA TYR A 68 -13.38 5.87 26.24
C TYR A 68 -12.52 5.80 27.49
N LYS A 69 -11.52 4.92 27.46
CA LYS A 69 -10.52 4.86 28.51
C LYS A 69 -9.14 4.66 27.91
N TRP A 70 -8.25 5.58 28.21
CA TRP A 70 -6.91 5.64 27.65
C TRP A 70 -5.87 5.13 28.66
N TYR A 71 -4.85 4.44 28.16
CA TYR A 71 -3.78 3.85 28.96
C TYR A 71 -2.44 4.04 28.25
N ASP A 72 -1.44 4.43 29.03
CA ASP A 72 -0.03 4.44 28.65
C ASP A 72 0.78 4.14 29.91
N GLN A 73 1.95 3.54 29.73
CA GLN A 73 2.87 3.18 30.81
C GLN A 73 3.77 4.35 31.22
N HIS A 74 3.89 5.38 30.37
CA HIS A 74 4.99 6.35 30.52
C HIS A 74 4.63 7.82 30.31
N GLY A 75 3.57 8.14 29.57
CA GLY A 75 3.11 9.51 29.32
C GLY A 75 1.91 9.92 30.18
N ASN A 76 1.46 11.16 29.98
CA ASN A 76 0.32 11.73 30.69
C ASN A 76 -0.80 12.08 29.71
N PHE A 77 -2.05 11.89 30.11
CA PHE A 77 -3.22 12.27 29.32
C PHE A 77 -3.93 13.48 29.92
N LEU A 78 -4.45 14.34 29.04
CA LEU A 78 -5.41 15.38 29.37
C LEU A 78 -6.73 15.05 28.66
N GLY A 79 -7.75 14.73 29.46
CA GLY A 79 -9.08 14.32 28.99
C GLY A 79 -9.31 12.81 29.00
N ASP A 80 -10.57 12.43 28.80
CA ASP A 80 -11.07 11.05 28.86
C ASP A 80 -12.16 10.76 27.79
N SER A 81 -12.21 11.60 26.75
CA SER A 81 -13.22 11.50 25.68
C SER A 81 -12.71 10.73 24.45
N SER A 82 -13.46 10.79 23.34
CA SER A 82 -13.00 10.29 22.02
C SER A 82 -11.77 11.03 21.50
N LYS A 83 -11.53 12.24 22.03
CA LYS A 83 -10.34 13.05 21.78
C LYS A 83 -9.66 13.41 23.09
N ILE A 84 -8.35 13.23 23.14
CA ILE A 84 -7.51 13.55 24.29
C ILE A 84 -6.22 14.21 23.84
N ASP A 85 -5.53 14.88 24.75
CA ASP A 85 -4.14 15.27 24.54
C ASP A 85 -3.21 14.32 25.30
N TRP A 86 -2.17 13.82 24.63
CA TRP A 86 -1.13 13.01 25.23
C TRP A 86 0.18 13.78 25.27
N ILE A 87 0.83 13.78 26.43
CA ILE A 87 2.13 14.41 26.65
C ILE A 87 3.20 13.32 26.57
N ALA A 88 4.06 13.43 25.56
CA ALA A 88 5.12 12.48 25.29
C ALA A 88 6.13 12.41 26.45
N PRO A 89 6.60 11.20 26.81
CA PRO A 89 7.64 11.03 27.83
C PRO A 89 8.96 11.73 27.47
N THR A 90 9.82 11.92 28.47
CA THR A 90 11.17 12.48 28.27
C THR A 90 12.14 11.51 27.59
N THR A 91 11.82 10.21 27.60
CA THR A 91 12.67 9.16 27.06
C THR A 91 12.26 8.89 25.61
N PRO A 92 13.19 8.90 24.65
CA PRO A 92 12.91 8.49 23.28
C PRO A 92 12.56 7.00 23.21
N GLY A 93 11.64 6.63 22.34
CA GLY A 93 11.21 5.24 22.19
C GLY A 93 9.90 5.10 21.44
N GLU A 94 9.46 3.87 21.26
CA GLU A 94 8.11 3.57 20.77
C GLU A 94 7.16 3.42 21.96
N TYR A 95 6.01 4.06 21.86
CA TYR A 95 5.00 4.13 22.91
C TYR A 95 3.69 3.56 22.38
N HIS A 96 3.13 2.61 23.14
CA HIS A 96 1.89 1.92 22.80
C HIS A 96 0.76 2.46 23.67
N ILE A 97 -0.01 3.40 23.12
CA ILE A 97 -1.15 3.99 23.79
C ILE A 97 -2.35 3.10 23.53
N LYS A 98 -2.88 2.49 24.58
CA LYS A 98 -4.04 1.62 24.52
C LYS A 98 -5.31 2.43 24.75
N VAL A 99 -6.29 2.29 23.86
CA VAL A 99 -7.66 2.80 24.06
C VAL A 99 -8.58 1.61 24.28
N VAL A 100 -9.44 1.71 25.29
CA VAL A 100 -10.54 0.78 25.54
C VAL A 100 -11.83 1.54 25.37
N THR A 101 -12.68 1.08 24.45
CA THR A 101 -14.02 1.62 24.24
C THR A 101 -15.07 0.69 24.82
N ILE A 102 -16.19 1.27 25.24
CA ILE A 102 -17.37 0.53 25.68
C ILE A 102 -18.57 1.02 24.85
N ASP A 103 -19.26 0.10 24.20
CA ASP A 103 -20.48 0.40 23.45
C ASP A 103 -21.74 0.48 24.35
N LYS A 104 -22.90 0.65 23.72
CA LYS A 104 -24.19 0.77 24.43
C LYS A 104 -24.61 -0.53 25.09
N GLU A 105 -24.15 -1.65 24.56
CA GLU A 105 -24.42 -3.01 25.00
C GLU A 105 -23.47 -3.43 26.15
N GLY A 106 -22.43 -2.63 26.42
CA GLY A 106 -21.43 -2.86 27.46
C GLY A 106 -20.25 -3.71 27.00
N GLU A 107 -20.16 -4.01 25.70
CA GLU A 107 -19.05 -4.73 25.09
C GLU A 107 -17.80 -3.84 25.04
N LYS A 108 -16.63 -4.45 25.27
CA LYS A 108 -15.36 -3.75 25.34
C LYS A 108 -14.51 -4.04 24.11
N THR A 109 -14.14 -3.00 23.37
CA THR A 109 -13.13 -3.09 22.31
C THR A 109 -11.82 -2.49 22.79
N THR A 110 -10.69 -3.05 22.34
CA THR A 110 -9.34 -2.54 22.66
C THR A 110 -8.58 -2.29 21.36
N ASP A 111 -7.96 -1.11 21.24
CA ASP A 111 -7.03 -0.79 20.15
C ASP A 111 -5.74 -0.16 20.69
N ILE A 112 -4.70 -0.13 19.85
CA ILE A 112 -3.35 0.36 20.18
C ILE A 112 -2.92 1.42 19.16
N ILE A 113 -2.49 2.58 19.65
CA ILE A 113 -1.81 3.62 18.91
C ILE A 113 -0.32 3.52 19.18
N VAL A 114 0.49 3.40 18.13
CA VAL A 114 1.95 3.36 18.23
C VAL A 114 2.49 4.74 17.84
N LEU A 115 3.23 5.36 18.76
CA LEU A 115 3.88 6.66 18.55
C LEU A 115 5.38 6.52 18.76
N LYS A 116 6.16 7.25 17.97
CA LYS A 116 7.62 7.29 18.12
C LYS A 116 8.04 8.61 18.74
N VAL A 117 8.54 8.57 19.97
CA VAL A 117 9.13 9.72 20.64
C VAL A 117 10.62 9.79 20.33
N VAL A 118 11.08 10.96 19.92
CA VAL A 118 12.50 11.22 19.66
C VAL A 118 13.08 12.22 20.66
N SER A 119 14.41 12.21 20.78
CA SER A 119 15.12 13.12 21.67
C SER A 119 14.91 14.57 21.23
N ASN A 120 14.94 15.51 22.18
CA ASN A 120 15.00 16.94 21.86
C ASN A 120 16.33 17.32 21.21
N ASP A 121 17.37 16.51 21.43
CA ASP A 121 18.68 16.64 20.77
C ASP A 121 18.74 15.90 19.42
N ASP A 122 17.67 15.17 19.05
CA ASP A 122 17.55 14.59 17.72
C ASP A 122 17.41 15.73 16.71
N LYS A 123 18.54 16.11 16.10
CA LYS A 123 18.64 17.14 15.05
C LYS A 123 17.97 16.74 13.74
N SER A 124 17.24 15.62 13.70
CA SER A 124 16.17 15.37 12.74
C SER A 124 15.06 16.41 12.96
N THR A 125 15.30 17.65 12.55
CA THR A 125 14.37 18.77 12.73
C THR A 125 13.09 18.56 11.93
N ASP A 126 11.98 18.24 12.61
CA ASP A 126 10.62 18.38 12.03
C ASP A 126 9.85 19.59 12.61
N LYS A 127 10.54 20.47 13.34
CA LYS A 127 9.96 21.73 13.87
C LYS A 127 10.88 22.96 13.80
N GLN A 128 11.74 23.05 12.77
CA GLN A 128 12.18 24.36 12.29
C GLN A 128 11.53 24.59 10.93
N PRO A 129 10.94 25.77 10.65
CA PRO A 129 10.87 26.21 9.26
C PRO A 129 12.33 26.24 8.79
N LEU A 130 12.72 25.20 8.06
CA LEU A 130 14.02 25.18 7.41
C LEU A 130 14.07 26.49 6.64
N THR A 131 15.03 27.33 6.97
CA THR A 131 15.50 28.32 6.01
C THR A 131 15.79 27.47 4.77
N PRO A 132 15.08 27.67 3.65
CA PRO A 132 15.17 26.79 2.50
C PRO A 132 16.65 26.59 2.21
N SER A 133 17.11 25.33 2.24
CA SER A 133 18.39 24.97 1.64
C SER A 133 18.35 25.58 0.25
N THR A 134 19.07 26.67 0.11
CA THR A 134 18.87 27.55 -1.02
C THR A 134 19.59 26.85 -2.16
N LYS A 135 18.84 26.30 -3.12
CA LYS A 135 18.79 26.87 -4.49
C LYS A 135 18.14 26.00 -5.56
N VAL A 136 17.72 24.78 -5.29
CA VAL A 136 17.26 23.89 -6.36
C VAL A 136 15.88 23.33 -6.04
N ASN A 137 14.86 24.18 -6.20
CA ASN A 137 13.48 23.70 -6.35
C ASN A 137 13.27 23.41 -7.83
N ILE A 138 13.51 22.18 -8.26
CA ILE A 138 13.22 21.74 -9.63
C ILE A 138 11.78 21.22 -9.60
N PRO A 139 10.80 21.95 -10.16
CA PRO A 139 9.47 21.40 -10.33
C PRO A 139 9.58 20.25 -11.34
N ILE A 140 9.42 19.02 -10.89
CA ILE A 140 9.54 17.86 -11.77
C ILE A 140 8.22 17.66 -12.52
N HIS A 141 8.24 17.97 -13.81
CA HIS A 141 7.11 17.78 -14.74
C HIS A 141 7.48 16.89 -15.92
N SER A 142 8.76 16.63 -16.12
CA SER A 142 9.33 15.81 -17.19
C SER A 142 10.38 14.83 -16.66
N PHE A 143 10.78 13.89 -17.51
CA PHE A 143 11.93 13.01 -17.20
C PHE A 143 13.26 13.78 -17.21
N ASP A 144 13.38 14.87 -17.96
CA ASP A 144 14.59 15.71 -17.93
C ASP A 144 14.77 16.40 -16.58
N ASP A 145 13.66 16.79 -15.93
CA ASP A 145 13.70 17.33 -14.57
C ASP A 145 14.17 16.27 -13.56
N ILE A 146 13.77 15.00 -13.76
CA ILE A 146 14.28 13.87 -12.96
C ILE A 146 15.79 13.70 -13.17
N LYS A 147 16.26 13.71 -14.42
CA LYS A 147 17.70 13.63 -14.74
C LYS A 147 18.47 14.76 -14.05
N ALA A 148 17.94 15.98 -14.08
CA ALA A 148 18.52 17.14 -13.39
C ALA A 148 18.56 16.96 -11.86
N PHE A 149 17.48 16.43 -11.26
CA PHE A 149 17.44 16.08 -9.84
C PHE A 149 18.53 15.05 -9.47
N LEU A 150 18.73 14.01 -10.28
CA LEU A 150 19.78 13.02 -10.04
C LEU A 150 21.17 13.65 -10.09
N LEU A 151 21.45 14.50 -11.10
CA LEU A 151 22.73 15.19 -11.23
C LEU A 151 23.01 16.15 -10.06
N ALA A 152 22.00 16.90 -9.60
CA ALA A 152 22.12 17.79 -8.46
C ALA A 152 22.40 17.01 -7.15
N SER A 153 21.72 15.88 -6.95
CA SER A 153 22.01 14.97 -5.83
C SER A 153 23.45 14.45 -5.87
N LYS A 154 23.93 14.05 -7.06
CA LYS A 154 25.31 13.57 -7.24
C LYS A 154 26.36 14.64 -6.91
N GLN A 155 26.05 15.90 -7.18
CA GLN A 155 26.90 17.06 -6.87
C GLN A 155 26.83 17.49 -5.39
N GLY A 156 25.87 16.95 -4.62
CA GLY A 156 25.66 17.29 -3.22
C GLY A 156 24.76 18.50 -2.99
N ASP A 157 24.11 19.01 -4.04
CA ASP A 157 23.19 20.14 -3.97
C ASP A 157 21.85 19.77 -3.31
N ILE A 158 21.48 18.49 -3.39
CA ILE A 158 20.31 17.91 -2.74
C ILE A 158 20.79 17.01 -1.60
N LYS A 159 20.62 17.47 -0.36
CA LYS A 159 20.92 16.66 0.82
C LYS A 159 19.81 15.64 1.04
N GLU A 160 20.20 14.43 1.43
CA GLU A 160 19.27 13.34 1.76
C GLU A 160 18.28 13.03 0.64
N ALA A 161 18.75 13.08 -0.61
CA ALA A 161 17.95 12.73 -1.76
C ALA A 161 17.40 11.30 -1.60
N THR A 162 16.08 11.16 -1.75
CA THR A 162 15.36 9.94 -1.46
C THR A 162 14.53 9.52 -2.67
N TYR A 163 14.59 8.24 -3.02
CA TYR A 163 13.71 7.61 -4.00
C TYR A 163 12.79 6.64 -3.29
N ILE A 164 11.47 6.74 -3.52
CA ILE A 164 10.48 5.85 -2.94
C ILE A 164 9.78 5.08 -4.06
N CYS A 165 9.86 3.75 -4.02
CA CYS A 165 9.16 2.86 -4.93
C CYS A 165 7.84 2.41 -4.29
N LEU A 166 6.73 3.08 -4.63
CA LEU A 166 5.40 2.73 -4.14
C LEU A 166 4.68 1.79 -5.12
N GLY A 167 4.31 0.60 -4.64
CA GLY A 167 3.56 -0.33 -5.47
C GLY A 167 2.99 -1.56 -4.79
N ASP A 168 2.68 -2.58 -5.59
CA ASP A 168 2.04 -3.80 -5.12
C ASP A 168 2.96 -5.05 -5.23
N SER A 169 2.40 -6.25 -5.39
CA SER A 169 3.16 -7.49 -5.54
C SER A 169 4.16 -7.48 -6.69
N THR A 170 3.92 -6.66 -7.70
CA THR A 170 4.82 -6.49 -8.85
C THR A 170 6.10 -5.74 -8.48
N ARG A 171 6.12 -5.05 -7.33
CA ARG A 171 7.27 -4.32 -6.76
C ARG A 171 7.73 -4.92 -5.41
N ALA A 172 6.85 -5.61 -4.69
CA ALA A 172 7.08 -6.07 -3.32
C ALA A 172 7.98 -7.31 -3.21
N LYS A 173 8.80 -7.37 -2.15
CA LYS A 173 9.79 -8.43 -1.84
C LYS A 173 9.28 -9.88 -1.77
N SER A 174 7.99 -10.12 -1.54
CA SER A 174 7.47 -11.44 -1.13
C SER A 174 7.29 -12.46 -2.24
N VAL A 175 7.58 -12.07 -3.48
CA VAL A 175 7.56 -12.94 -4.64
C VAL A 175 9.01 -13.26 -4.97
N LEU A 176 9.41 -14.54 -4.96
CA LEU A 176 10.75 -14.96 -5.37
C LEU A 176 11.14 -14.18 -6.64
N ASN A 177 12.15 -13.31 -6.51
CA ASN A 177 12.77 -12.47 -7.54
C ASN A 177 12.16 -11.09 -7.86
N SER A 178 11.01 -10.67 -7.32
CA SER A 178 10.47 -9.29 -7.53
C SER A 178 11.40 -8.18 -7.02
N GLN A 179 12.33 -8.53 -6.15
CA GLN A 179 13.40 -7.65 -5.69
C GLN A 179 14.32 -7.18 -6.83
N ILE A 180 14.48 -7.95 -7.91
CA ILE A 180 15.37 -7.62 -9.04
C ILE A 180 15.11 -6.19 -9.53
N TYR A 181 13.85 -5.81 -9.69
CA TYR A 181 13.48 -4.47 -10.11
C TYR A 181 14.00 -3.39 -9.14
N PHE A 182 13.57 -3.46 -7.89
CA PHE A 182 13.93 -2.42 -6.92
C PHE A 182 15.44 -2.33 -6.67
N TYR A 183 16.15 -3.47 -6.61
CA TYR A 183 17.61 -3.43 -6.42
C TYR A 183 18.35 -2.94 -7.65
N ALA A 184 17.91 -3.28 -8.87
CA ALA A 184 18.50 -2.71 -10.08
C ALA A 184 18.36 -1.17 -10.09
N ILE A 185 17.17 -0.65 -9.78
CA ILE A 185 16.97 0.80 -9.64
C ILE A 185 17.84 1.37 -8.52
N LYS A 186 17.80 0.78 -7.32
CA LYS A 186 18.56 1.23 -6.15
C LYS A 186 20.06 1.28 -6.42
N ASP A 187 20.63 0.25 -7.05
CA ASP A 187 22.06 0.15 -7.28
C ASP A 187 22.56 1.24 -8.24
N GLU A 188 21.75 1.61 -9.24
CA GLU A 188 22.04 2.76 -10.09
C GLU A 188 21.87 4.09 -9.35
N LEU A 189 20.78 4.26 -8.60
CA LEU A 189 20.51 5.50 -7.86
C LEU A 189 21.52 5.76 -6.73
N ASN A 190 22.12 4.72 -6.15
CA ASN A 190 23.23 4.86 -5.19
C ASN A 190 24.42 5.63 -5.79
N LYS A 191 24.67 5.52 -7.11
CA LYS A 191 25.74 6.25 -7.81
C LYS A 191 25.48 7.77 -7.89
N TYR A 192 24.27 8.21 -7.52
CA TYR A 192 23.83 9.59 -7.46
C TYR A 192 23.58 10.07 -6.02
N ASN A 193 24.05 9.32 -5.00
CA ASN A 193 23.87 9.61 -3.58
C ASN A 193 22.40 9.59 -3.11
N ILE A 194 21.56 8.76 -3.73
CA ILE A 194 20.12 8.69 -3.42
C ILE A 194 19.83 7.47 -2.56
N LYS A 195 19.16 7.70 -1.42
CA LYS A 195 18.62 6.63 -0.57
C LYS A 195 17.35 6.09 -1.20
N SER A 196 17.26 4.77 -1.42
CA SER A 196 16.04 4.13 -1.93
C SER A 196 15.23 3.44 -0.82
N ILE A 197 13.92 3.63 -0.85
CA ILE A 197 12.91 3.05 0.06
C ILE A 197 11.89 2.25 -0.77
N LEU A 198 11.51 1.06 -0.31
CA LEU A 198 10.54 0.19 -0.97
C LEU A 198 9.24 0.15 -0.17
N GLU A 199 8.24 0.87 -0.66
CA GLU A 199 6.89 0.90 -0.12
C GLU A 199 5.98 0.04 -0.99
N ALA A 200 6.13 -1.28 -0.91
CA ALA A 200 5.32 -2.20 -1.72
C ALA A 200 4.89 -3.46 -0.99
N ARG A 201 3.64 -3.88 -1.23
CA ARG A 201 3.07 -5.11 -0.64
C ARG A 201 2.28 -5.94 -1.65
N ARG A 202 2.28 -7.26 -1.45
CA ARG A 202 1.45 -8.17 -2.24
C ARG A 202 -0.06 -7.89 -2.07
N GLY A 203 -0.78 -7.84 -3.19
CA GLY A 203 -2.23 -7.63 -3.21
C GLY A 203 -2.66 -6.19 -2.92
N HIS A 204 -1.71 -5.27 -2.79
CA HIS A 204 -1.99 -3.89 -2.38
C HIS A 204 -2.81 -3.15 -3.45
N MET A 205 -3.87 -2.49 -3.00
CA MET A 205 -4.81 -1.70 -3.80
C MET A 205 -4.72 -0.22 -3.45
N LEU A 206 -5.10 0.65 -4.39
CA LEU A 206 -5.26 2.08 -4.12
C LEU A 206 -6.27 2.35 -3.00
N LYS A 207 -7.33 1.55 -2.91
CA LYS A 207 -8.28 1.64 -1.79
C LYS A 207 -7.59 1.45 -0.44
N GLN A 208 -6.80 0.39 -0.30
CA GLN A 208 -6.14 0.05 0.96
C GLN A 208 -5.10 1.10 1.34
N PHE A 209 -4.36 1.61 0.35
CA PHE A 209 -3.42 2.71 0.51
C PHE A 209 -4.08 3.96 1.11
N LEU A 210 -5.20 4.38 0.52
CA LEU A 210 -5.92 5.61 0.89
C LEU A 210 -6.74 5.48 2.17
N ASP A 211 -7.35 4.32 2.40
CA ASP A 211 -8.14 4.03 3.60
C ASP A 211 -7.24 3.65 4.80
N GLU A 212 -5.92 3.61 4.60
CA GLU A 212 -4.91 3.21 5.59
C GLU A 212 -5.18 1.83 6.23
N SER A 213 -5.86 0.94 5.49
CA SER A 213 -6.29 -0.35 6.02
C SER A 213 -5.22 -1.43 5.94
N GLU A 214 -4.21 -1.26 5.07
CA GLU A 214 -3.07 -2.17 4.96
C GLU A 214 -1.80 -1.41 4.64
N HIS A 215 -0.68 -1.80 5.26
CA HIS A 215 0.64 -1.26 4.94
C HIS A 215 1.11 -1.69 3.54
N PRO A 216 1.89 -0.88 2.81
CA PRO A 216 2.22 0.51 3.15
C PRO A 216 0.99 1.41 3.01
N THR A 217 0.73 2.24 4.01
CA THR A 217 -0.39 3.19 4.01
C THR A 217 0.06 4.54 3.43
N LEU A 218 -0.88 5.41 3.11
CA LEU A 218 -0.57 6.80 2.75
C LEU A 218 0.29 7.49 3.82
N GLY A 219 -0.05 7.31 5.10
CA GLY A 219 0.72 7.84 6.22
C GLY A 219 2.16 7.36 6.23
N ASP A 220 2.40 6.06 5.97
CA ASP A 220 3.77 5.51 5.95
C ASP A 220 4.62 6.14 4.84
N VAL A 221 4.04 6.30 3.64
CA VAL A 221 4.72 6.98 2.53
C VAL A 221 5.00 8.44 2.86
N ILE A 222 4.06 9.15 3.50
CA ILE A 222 4.28 10.54 3.93
C ILE A 222 5.40 10.63 4.96
N ASP A 223 5.46 9.68 5.91
CA ASP A 223 6.50 9.63 6.95
C ASP A 223 7.89 9.42 6.35
N ASP A 224 8.00 8.65 5.27
CA ASP A 224 9.26 8.38 4.57
C ASP A 224 9.74 9.54 3.67
N ILE A 225 8.87 10.51 3.36
CA ILE A 225 9.24 11.69 2.58
C ILE A 225 9.91 12.74 3.51
N PRO A 226 11.21 13.02 3.38
CA PRO A 226 11.90 14.03 4.19
C PRO A 226 11.34 15.44 4.00
N SER A 227 11.19 16.17 5.10
CA SER A 227 10.80 17.58 5.14
C SER A 227 9.54 17.88 4.29
N ASP A 228 9.62 18.81 3.33
CA ASP A 228 8.53 19.18 2.42
C ASP A 228 8.50 18.36 1.11
N GLY A 229 9.38 17.35 1.00
CA GLY A 229 9.53 16.49 -0.17
C GLY A 229 10.44 17.04 -1.27
N SER A 230 11.08 18.20 -1.09
CA SER A 230 11.97 18.79 -2.11
C SER A 230 13.15 17.90 -2.52
N SER A 231 13.57 16.98 -1.64
CA SER A 231 14.62 16.00 -1.91
C SER A 231 14.07 14.61 -2.27
N THR A 232 12.80 14.49 -2.65
CA THR A 232 12.17 13.17 -2.87
C THR A 232 11.66 12.97 -4.28
N LEU A 233 12.01 11.82 -4.85
CA LEU A 233 11.47 11.26 -6.08
C LEU A 233 10.60 10.03 -5.75
N LEU A 234 9.29 10.14 -5.93
CA LEU A 234 8.31 9.08 -5.68
C LEU A 234 7.87 8.46 -7.01
N GLU A 235 8.09 7.16 -7.15
CA GLU A 235 7.44 6.33 -8.16
C GLU A 235 6.09 5.82 -7.62
N LEU A 236 5.01 6.00 -8.38
CA LEU A 236 3.69 5.45 -8.06
C LEU A 236 3.24 4.43 -9.10
N SER A 237 3.07 3.17 -8.68
CA SER A 237 2.52 2.09 -9.51
C SER A 237 1.58 1.17 -8.72
N LEU A 238 0.29 1.51 -8.72
CA LEU A 238 -0.78 0.76 -8.06
C LEU A 238 -2.02 0.61 -8.97
N GLY A 239 -2.98 -0.21 -8.57
CA GLY A 239 -4.31 -0.27 -9.18
C GLY A 239 -4.60 -1.54 -9.99
N VAL A 240 -3.60 -2.38 -10.23
CA VAL A 240 -3.83 -3.67 -10.90
C VAL A 240 -4.62 -4.64 -10.02
N ASN A 241 -4.37 -4.63 -8.70
CA ASN A 241 -5.19 -5.41 -7.77
C ASN A 241 -6.62 -4.84 -7.65
N ASP A 242 -6.80 -3.52 -7.78
CA ASP A 242 -8.14 -2.94 -7.88
C ASP A 242 -8.88 -3.45 -9.14
N LEU A 243 -8.16 -3.61 -10.26
CA LEU A 243 -8.70 -4.19 -11.49
C LEU A 243 -9.12 -5.65 -11.28
N PHE A 244 -8.26 -6.49 -10.71
CA PHE A 244 -8.59 -7.89 -10.44
C PHE A 244 -9.75 -8.02 -9.45
N SER A 245 -9.71 -7.29 -8.33
CA SER A 245 -10.80 -7.30 -7.34
C SER A 245 -12.14 -6.87 -7.94
N PHE A 246 -12.14 -5.88 -8.84
CA PHE A 246 -13.37 -5.47 -9.52
C PHE A 246 -13.86 -6.55 -10.48
N ARG A 247 -12.98 -7.13 -11.29
CA ARG A 247 -13.32 -8.21 -12.23
C ARG A 247 -13.83 -9.46 -11.55
N ASP A 248 -13.26 -9.85 -10.42
CA ASP A 248 -13.70 -11.04 -9.69
C ASP A 248 -15.09 -10.86 -9.08
N SER A 249 -15.57 -9.61 -8.98
CA SER A 249 -16.89 -9.26 -8.43
C SER A 249 -18.01 -9.14 -9.47
N VAL A 250 -17.72 -9.19 -10.77
CA VAL A 250 -18.70 -8.99 -11.84
C VAL A 250 -18.44 -9.94 -13.02
N SER A 251 -19.48 -10.25 -13.80
CA SER A 251 -19.29 -10.95 -15.08
C SER A 251 -18.55 -10.08 -16.10
N TYR A 252 -18.03 -10.69 -17.18
CA TYR A 252 -17.33 -9.95 -18.23
C TYR A 252 -18.19 -8.90 -18.94
N ASP A 253 -19.45 -9.22 -19.22
CA ASP A 253 -20.39 -8.27 -19.84
C ASP A 253 -20.72 -7.13 -18.88
N GLU A 254 -20.90 -7.42 -17.59
CA GLU A 254 -21.05 -6.39 -16.56
C GLU A 254 -19.80 -5.53 -16.42
N PHE A 255 -18.59 -6.10 -16.54
CA PHE A 255 -17.35 -5.33 -16.52
C PHE A 255 -17.34 -4.30 -17.65
N LYS A 256 -17.70 -4.69 -18.89
CA LYS A 256 -17.77 -3.77 -20.03
C LYS A 256 -18.81 -2.67 -19.81
N LEU A 257 -19.98 -3.01 -19.27
CA LEU A 257 -21.02 -2.03 -18.95
C LEU A 257 -20.57 -1.07 -17.84
N ASN A 258 -19.66 -1.49 -16.95
CA ASN A 258 -19.18 -0.71 -15.83
C ASN A 258 -17.74 -0.17 -16.02
N GLU A 259 -17.16 -0.24 -17.22
CA GLU A 259 -15.78 0.20 -17.47
C GLU A 259 -15.59 1.68 -17.13
N SER A 260 -16.57 2.52 -17.50
CA SER A 260 -16.58 3.94 -17.18
C SER A 260 -16.61 4.21 -15.67
N TYR A 261 -17.37 3.40 -14.92
CA TYR A 261 -17.42 3.48 -13.46
C TYR A 261 -16.08 3.10 -12.83
N PHE A 262 -15.50 1.98 -13.27
CA PHE A 262 -14.17 1.54 -12.83
C PHE A 262 -13.10 2.60 -13.13
N LYS A 263 -13.08 3.11 -14.37
CA LYS A 263 -12.19 4.20 -14.81
C LYS A 263 -12.28 5.41 -13.89
N LYS A 264 -13.50 5.90 -13.63
CA LYS A 264 -13.75 7.04 -12.75
C LYS A 264 -13.21 6.78 -11.34
N ARG A 265 -13.44 5.58 -10.80
CA ARG A 265 -13.01 5.17 -9.46
C ARG A 265 -11.49 5.14 -9.33
N ILE A 266 -10.77 4.47 -10.23
CA ILE A 266 -9.31 4.35 -10.18
C ILE A 266 -8.64 5.69 -10.43
N LYS A 267 -9.11 6.43 -11.46
CA LYS A 267 -8.61 7.79 -11.74
C LYS A 267 -8.78 8.70 -10.51
N GLY A 268 -9.95 8.68 -9.89
CA GLY A 268 -10.25 9.46 -8.68
C GLY A 268 -9.29 9.13 -7.54
N ARG A 269 -9.05 7.85 -7.27
CA ARG A 269 -8.12 7.40 -6.22
C ARG A 269 -6.67 7.78 -6.49
N LEU A 270 -6.18 7.64 -7.73
CA LEU A 270 -4.82 8.08 -8.09
C LEU A 270 -4.67 9.58 -7.85
N ILE A 271 -5.64 10.37 -8.30
CA ILE A 271 -5.65 11.82 -8.08
C ILE A 271 -5.70 12.17 -6.59
N GLU A 272 -6.52 11.48 -5.81
CA GLU A 272 -6.62 11.67 -4.37
C GLU A 272 -5.28 11.36 -3.67
N ALA A 273 -4.64 10.24 -4.00
CA ALA A 273 -3.34 9.86 -3.46
C ALA A 273 -2.28 10.93 -3.75
N ILE A 274 -2.18 11.37 -5.01
CA ILE A 274 -1.25 12.42 -5.43
C ILE A 274 -1.53 13.72 -4.68
N ASN A 275 -2.80 14.13 -4.58
CA ASN A 275 -3.19 15.36 -3.90
C ASN A 275 -2.84 15.32 -2.41
N LYS A 276 -3.16 14.22 -1.71
CA LYS A 276 -2.84 14.10 -0.28
C LYS A 276 -1.33 14.11 -0.05
N ILE A 277 -0.55 13.39 -0.85
CA ILE A 277 0.93 13.46 -0.77
C ILE A 277 1.41 14.90 -0.96
N LYS A 278 0.88 15.63 -1.95
CA LYS A 278 1.23 17.04 -2.19
C LYS A 278 0.69 18.01 -1.15
N GLU A 279 -0.36 17.67 -0.42
CA GLU A 279 -0.88 18.47 0.69
C GLU A 279 0.11 18.46 1.86
N TYR A 280 0.61 17.27 2.23
CA TYR A 280 1.58 17.13 3.33
C TYR A 280 3.02 17.42 2.90
N LYS A 281 3.38 17.10 1.65
CA LYS A 281 4.74 17.15 1.11
C LYS A 281 4.76 17.83 -0.26
N PRO A 282 4.51 19.16 -0.32
CA PRO A 282 4.18 19.89 -1.54
C PRO A 282 5.26 19.85 -2.63
N LYS A 283 6.52 19.64 -2.26
CA LYS A 283 7.64 19.61 -3.21
C LYS A 283 8.05 18.21 -3.63
N THR A 284 7.37 17.16 -3.16
CA THR A 284 7.63 15.77 -3.60
C THR A 284 7.54 15.63 -5.10
N SER A 285 8.58 15.16 -5.75
CA SER A 285 8.53 14.89 -7.18
C SER A 285 7.90 13.54 -7.42
N ILE A 286 6.83 13.47 -8.22
CA ILE A 286 6.09 12.23 -8.44
C ILE A 286 6.14 11.89 -9.93
N PHE A 287 6.43 10.64 -10.25
CA PHE A 287 6.21 10.11 -11.60
C PHE A 287 5.42 8.82 -11.53
N LEU A 288 4.66 8.57 -12.60
CA LEU A 288 3.79 7.42 -12.70
C LEU A 288 4.48 6.32 -13.51
N VAL A 289 4.30 5.07 -13.08
CA VAL A 289 4.67 3.89 -13.88
C VAL A 289 3.41 3.07 -14.11
N THR A 290 3.09 2.79 -15.37
CA THR A 290 1.90 1.98 -15.65
C THR A 290 2.02 0.61 -14.97
N PRO A 291 0.92 0.09 -14.39
CA PRO A 291 0.95 -1.24 -13.79
C PRO A 291 1.33 -2.29 -14.83
N ASN A 292 1.83 -3.42 -14.36
CA ASN A 292 2.18 -4.53 -15.25
C ASN A 292 0.97 -4.91 -16.10
N PRO A 293 1.17 -5.14 -17.41
CA PRO A 293 0.12 -5.68 -18.24
C PRO A 293 -0.42 -6.99 -17.68
N THR A 294 -1.72 -7.17 -17.84
CA THR A 294 -2.41 -8.43 -17.60
C THR A 294 -2.65 -9.16 -18.92
N ARG A 295 -2.92 -10.47 -18.87
CA ARG A 295 -3.25 -11.30 -20.05
C ARG A 295 -4.42 -10.75 -20.88
N ASP A 296 -5.34 -10.05 -20.23
CA ASP A 296 -6.44 -9.35 -20.88
C ASP A 296 -5.98 -7.95 -21.35
N TRP A 297 -5.10 -7.96 -22.35
CA TRP A 297 -4.48 -6.77 -22.88
C TRP A 297 -5.51 -5.73 -23.36
N GLU A 298 -6.53 -6.20 -24.09
CA GLU A 298 -7.53 -5.33 -24.72
C GLU A 298 -8.44 -4.65 -23.69
N ASN A 299 -8.89 -5.35 -22.64
CA ASN A 299 -9.88 -4.78 -21.71
C ASN A 299 -9.23 -4.25 -20.42
N GLY A 300 -8.27 -4.97 -19.84
CA GLY A 300 -7.67 -4.59 -18.56
C GLY A 300 -6.47 -3.64 -18.70
N THR A 301 -5.47 -4.06 -19.49
CA THR A 301 -4.22 -3.31 -19.62
C THR A 301 -4.43 -1.97 -20.33
N THR A 302 -5.15 -1.98 -21.46
CA THR A 302 -5.45 -0.76 -22.22
C THR A 302 -6.21 0.26 -21.37
N LEU A 303 -7.17 -0.20 -20.57
CA LEU A 303 -7.92 0.64 -19.64
C LEU A 303 -7.01 1.30 -18.60
N MET A 304 -6.14 0.52 -17.93
CA MET A 304 -5.20 1.04 -16.94
C MET A 304 -4.19 2.02 -17.56
N VAL A 305 -3.65 1.72 -18.74
CA VAL A 305 -2.78 2.63 -19.50
C VAL A 305 -3.49 3.95 -19.77
N ASN A 306 -4.75 3.91 -20.21
CA ASN A 306 -5.53 5.12 -20.50
C ASN A 306 -5.82 5.94 -19.24
N ILE A 307 -6.14 5.29 -18.12
CA ILE A 307 -6.30 5.94 -16.81
C ILE A 307 -5.01 6.67 -16.43
N TYR A 308 -3.86 5.99 -16.49
CA TYR A 308 -2.56 6.58 -16.14
C TYR A 308 -2.17 7.75 -17.05
N LYS A 309 -2.42 7.65 -18.37
CA LYS A 309 -2.23 8.77 -19.32
C LYS A 309 -3.09 9.97 -18.98
N GLU A 310 -4.34 9.76 -18.55
CA GLU A 310 -5.22 10.85 -18.13
C GLU A 310 -4.76 11.49 -16.83
N VAL A 311 -4.40 10.69 -15.81
CA VAL A 311 -3.89 11.21 -14.54
C VAL A 311 -2.59 11.98 -14.74
N ALA A 312 -1.64 11.43 -15.50
CA ALA A 312 -0.36 12.08 -15.81
C ALA A 312 -0.57 13.45 -16.46
N ARG A 313 -1.47 13.53 -17.46
CA ARG A 313 -1.80 14.79 -18.13
C ARG A 313 -2.49 15.78 -17.20
N GLU A 314 -3.47 15.32 -16.42
CA GLU A 314 -4.24 16.17 -15.51
C GLU A 314 -3.40 16.72 -14.35
N LYS A 315 -2.39 15.95 -13.92
CA LYS A 315 -1.47 16.33 -12.83
C LYS A 315 -0.13 16.88 -13.32
N ASN A 316 0.07 16.97 -14.63
CA ASN A 316 1.32 17.38 -15.25
C ASN A 316 2.54 16.60 -14.67
N LEU A 317 2.42 15.27 -14.67
CA LEU A 317 3.43 14.34 -14.13
C LEU A 317 4.08 13.54 -15.27
N PRO A 318 5.37 13.18 -15.14
CA PRO A 318 6.00 12.22 -16.03
C PRO A 318 5.31 10.86 -15.94
N LEU A 319 5.20 10.17 -17.07
CA LEU A 319 4.64 8.82 -17.17
C LEU A 319 5.60 7.88 -17.88
N ALA A 320 6.11 6.89 -17.14
CA ALA A 320 6.83 5.74 -17.67
C ALA A 320 5.79 4.69 -18.09
N ASN A 321 5.42 4.72 -19.36
CA ASN A 321 4.37 3.89 -19.90
C ASN A 321 4.88 2.52 -20.37
N PHE A 322 5.51 1.77 -19.45
CA PHE A 322 6.15 0.48 -19.74
C PHE A 322 5.21 -0.47 -20.48
N ALA A 323 3.99 -0.62 -19.95
CA ALA A 323 2.95 -1.46 -20.55
C ALA A 323 2.82 -1.15 -22.05
N HIS A 324 2.46 0.08 -22.42
CA HIS A 324 2.27 0.43 -23.83
C HIS A 324 3.55 0.40 -24.67
N ASP A 325 4.70 0.81 -24.13
CA ASP A 325 5.88 1.07 -24.94
C ASP A 325 6.66 -0.20 -25.26
N ARG A 326 6.72 -1.14 -24.32
CA ARG A 326 7.49 -2.38 -24.44
C ARG A 326 6.63 -3.61 -24.73
N MET A 327 5.34 -3.58 -24.40
CA MET A 327 4.49 -4.79 -24.43
C MET A 327 3.41 -4.77 -25.53
N LYS A 328 3.70 -4.15 -26.69
CA LYS A 328 2.68 -3.78 -27.69
C LYS A 328 1.83 -4.91 -28.29
N ASN A 329 2.23 -6.18 -28.20
CA ASN A 329 1.49 -7.28 -28.80
C ASN A 329 1.50 -8.48 -27.86
N GLY A 330 0.40 -8.71 -27.14
CA GLY A 330 -0.06 -10.00 -26.61
C GLY A 330 1.00 -10.92 -25.97
N GLN A 331 0.86 -11.08 -24.65
CA GLN A 331 1.57 -11.96 -23.71
C GLN A 331 1.56 -13.48 -24.01
N THR A 332 1.33 -13.91 -25.24
CA THR A 332 1.29 -15.35 -25.56
C THR A 332 1.87 -15.57 -26.94
N THR A 333 2.80 -16.53 -27.04
CA THR A 333 2.98 -17.24 -28.31
C THR A 333 1.63 -17.83 -28.75
N GLU A 334 1.46 -18.21 -30.02
CA GLU A 334 0.24 -18.88 -30.49
C GLU A 334 -0.17 -20.09 -29.61
N ASP A 335 0.79 -20.65 -28.87
CA ASP A 335 0.65 -21.81 -27.99
C ASP A 335 0.24 -21.46 -26.54
N GLY A 336 0.05 -20.19 -26.20
CA GLY A 336 -0.36 -19.78 -24.85
C GLY A 336 0.72 -19.82 -23.79
N GLU A 337 1.99 -20.02 -24.17
CA GLU A 337 3.13 -19.90 -23.27
C GLU A 337 3.46 -18.42 -23.05
N PHE A 338 3.75 -18.07 -21.78
CA PHE A 338 4.32 -16.76 -21.47
C PHE A 338 5.62 -16.61 -22.25
N ASP A 339 5.82 -15.49 -22.93
CA ASP A 339 6.99 -15.11 -23.76
C ASP A 339 8.36 -15.08 -23.03
N GLY A 340 8.43 -15.70 -21.86
CA GLY A 340 9.54 -15.69 -20.92
C GLY A 340 9.56 -14.46 -20.01
N TRP A 341 8.64 -13.49 -20.17
CA TRP A 341 8.61 -12.28 -19.34
C TRP A 341 7.71 -12.43 -18.13
N TYR A 342 6.70 -13.30 -18.19
CA TYR A 342 5.74 -13.50 -17.11
C TYR A 342 5.86 -14.89 -16.52
N ARG A 343 5.76 -14.95 -15.19
CA ARG A 343 5.61 -16.22 -14.46
C ARG A 343 4.16 -16.61 -14.33
N ASP A 344 3.30 -15.61 -14.16
CA ASP A 344 1.87 -15.76 -14.02
C ASP A 344 1.16 -14.57 -14.70
N TRP A 345 -0.11 -14.36 -14.40
CA TRP A 345 -0.97 -13.43 -15.13
C TRP A 345 -0.57 -11.96 -15.01
N ILE A 346 0.34 -11.63 -14.09
CA ILE A 346 0.73 -10.25 -13.79
C ILE A 346 2.19 -10.12 -13.34
N HIS A 347 2.75 -11.13 -12.66
CA HIS A 347 4.11 -11.06 -12.16
C HIS A 347 5.11 -11.43 -13.25
N PHE A 348 6.10 -10.57 -13.40
CA PHE A 348 7.22 -10.83 -14.29
C PHE A 348 8.13 -11.95 -13.76
N THR A 349 8.80 -12.64 -14.69
CA THR A 349 10.03 -13.40 -14.43
C THR A 349 11.18 -12.42 -14.21
N ASP A 350 12.36 -12.95 -13.87
CA ASP A 350 13.60 -12.18 -13.76
C ASP A 350 13.90 -11.41 -15.05
N ARG A 351 13.63 -12.01 -16.21
CA ARG A 351 13.80 -11.35 -17.51
C ARG A 351 12.86 -10.15 -17.66
N GLY A 352 11.57 -10.31 -17.32
CA GLY A 352 10.61 -9.21 -17.40
C GLY A 352 10.91 -8.09 -16.40
N LEU A 353 11.39 -8.43 -15.19
CA LEU A 353 11.82 -7.44 -14.19
C LEU A 353 13.08 -6.70 -14.63
N ASN A 354 14.04 -7.37 -15.25
CA ASN A 354 15.23 -6.71 -15.82
C ASN A 354 14.81 -5.73 -16.93
N GLU A 355 13.94 -6.12 -17.85
CA GLU A 355 13.46 -5.19 -18.88
C GLU A 355 12.70 -4.00 -18.28
N LEU A 356 11.84 -4.23 -17.28
CA LEU A 356 11.17 -3.14 -16.58
C LEU A 356 12.19 -2.18 -15.95
N SER A 357 13.23 -2.73 -15.31
CA SER A 357 14.31 -1.93 -14.71
C SER A 357 15.04 -1.11 -15.76
N ASP A 358 15.49 -1.75 -16.84
CA ASP A 358 16.21 -1.10 -17.94
C ASP A 358 15.36 -0.01 -18.59
N TYR A 359 14.07 -0.26 -18.79
CA TYR A 359 13.15 0.74 -19.30
C TYR A 359 13.04 1.93 -18.34
N ILE A 360 12.84 1.71 -17.05
CA ILE A 360 12.71 2.80 -16.07
C ILE A 360 14.01 3.60 -15.96
N LEU A 361 15.16 2.91 -15.86
CA LEU A 361 16.48 3.53 -15.84
C LEU A 361 16.73 4.36 -17.10
N SER A 362 16.36 3.87 -18.29
CA SER A 362 16.48 4.63 -19.54
C SER A 362 15.64 5.92 -19.57
N LYS A 363 14.63 6.03 -18.70
CA LYS A 363 13.83 7.25 -18.55
C LYS A 363 14.45 8.23 -17.56
N ILE A 364 14.95 7.73 -16.43
CA ILE A 364 15.33 8.59 -15.30
C ILE A 364 16.82 8.93 -15.25
N LEU A 365 17.70 8.08 -15.80
CA LEU A 365 19.13 8.32 -15.76
C LEU A 365 19.55 9.39 -16.80
N PRO A 366 20.46 10.30 -16.44
CA PRO A 366 21.16 11.14 -17.40
C PRO A 366 21.91 10.29 -18.44
N ASP A 367 22.02 10.82 -19.66
CA ASP A 367 22.68 10.17 -20.80
C ASP A 367 24.20 10.01 -20.62
#